data_AF-A0A7X0HK37-F1
#
_entry.id   AF-A0A7X0HK37-F1
#
_cell.length_a   1.000
_cell.length_b   1.000
_cell.length_c   1.000
_cell.angle_alpha   90.00
_cell.angle_beta   90.00
_cell.angle_gamma   90.00
#
_symmetry.space_group_name_H-M   'P 1'
#
loop_
_entity.id
_entity.type
_entity.pdbx_description
1 polymer ?
#
loop_
_entity_poly.entity_id
_entity_poly.type
_entity_poly.pdbx_seq_one_letter_code
_entity_poly.pdbx_strand_id
1 'polypeptide(L)'
;MSDANVRIPEEAKTRLAAIAAAEGLSLRAYLARLADTLLTPKERADRAAAAQIALQEWNGYAPTKGEEQDLDNELDRRLAQVQPQ
;
A
#
# COMPACT_ATOMS: atom_id res chain seq x y z
N MET A 1 21.40 8.10 1.08
CA MET A 1 20.14 8.30 0.32
C MET A 1 20.31 9.56 -0.50
N SER A 2 20.17 9.46 -1.83
CA SER A 2 20.23 10.62 -2.72
C SER A 2 19.02 11.51 -2.49
N ASP A 3 19.24 12.82 -2.34
CA ASP A 3 18.14 13.79 -2.34
C ASP A 3 17.42 13.76 -3.69
N ALA A 4 16.09 13.66 -3.63
CA ALA A 4 15.21 13.67 -4.80
C ALA A 4 14.22 14.84 -4.68
N ASN A 5 14.12 15.63 -5.74
CA ASN A 5 13.15 16.72 -5.81
C ASN A 5 11.85 16.21 -6.41
N VAL A 6 10.79 16.17 -5.61
CA VAL A 6 9.45 15.73 -6.01
C VAL A 6 8.53 16.94 -6.12
N ARG A 7 7.88 17.12 -7.27
CA ARG A 7 6.83 18.13 -7.45
C ARG A 7 5.50 17.55 -6.97
N ILE A 8 4.88 18.21 -6.02
CA ILE A 8 3.58 17.85 -5.44
C ILE A 8 2.68 19.07 -5.43
N PRO A 9 1.36 18.92 -5.67
CA PRO A 9 0.40 20.00 -5.50
C PRO A 9 0.47 20.57 -4.07
N GLU A 10 0.33 21.89 -3.92
CA GLU A 10 0.45 22.55 -2.61
C GLU A 10 -0.60 22.05 -1.60
N GLU A 11 -1.80 21.69 -2.06
CA GLU A 11 -2.82 21.09 -1.21
C GLU A 11 -2.36 19.74 -0.63
N ALA A 12 -1.82 18.86 -1.48
CA ALA A 12 -1.31 17.56 -1.05
C ALA A 12 -0.14 17.71 -0.07
N LYS A 13 0.78 18.64 -0.35
CA LYS A 13 1.90 18.97 0.53
C LYS A 13 1.43 19.46 1.90
N THR A 14 0.42 20.33 1.95
CA THR A 14 -0.16 20.84 3.19
C THR A 14 -0.78 19.72 4.02
N ARG A 15 -1.57 18.84 3.38
CA ARG A 15 -2.17 17.68 4.05
C ARG A 15 -1.11 16.73 4.61
N LEU A 16 -0.08 16.40 3.81
CA LEU A 16 1.03 15.55 4.25
C LEU A 16 1.83 16.17 5.41
N ALA A 17 2.04 17.49 5.38
CA ALA A 17 2.72 18.19 6.47
C ALA A 17 1.92 18.14 7.77
N ALA A 18 0.59 18.27 7.70
CA ALA A 18 -0.29 18.14 8.86
C ALA A 18 -0.25 16.73 9.46
N ILE A 19 -0.26 15.69 8.62
CA ILE A 19 -0.13 14.29 9.06
C ILE A 19 1.24 14.06 9.73
N ALA A 20 2.32 14.51 9.09
CA ALA A 20 3.66 14.40 9.64
C ALA A 20 3.77 15.09 11.01
N ALA A 21 3.21 16.30 11.15
CA ALA A 21 3.20 17.04 12.40
C ALA A 21 2.40 16.34 13.50
N ALA A 22 1.26 15.71 13.17
CA ALA A 22 0.48 14.90 14.11
C ALA A 22 1.26 13.68 14.62
N GLU A 23 2.19 13.15 13.82
CA GLU A 23 3.12 12.08 14.21
C GLU A 23 4.43 12.60 14.84
N GLY A 24 4.58 13.91 15.04
CA GLY A 24 5.80 14.53 15.57
C GLY A 24 7.01 14.48 14.62
N LEU A 25 6.76 14.26 13.34
CA LEU A 25 7.78 14.12 12.30
C LEU A 25 7.83 15.35 11.40
N SER A 26 9.01 15.63 10.84
CA SER A 26 9.09 16.55 9.69
C SER A 26 8.48 15.89 8.44
N LEU A 27 7.97 16.69 7.51
CA LEU A 27 7.45 16.18 6.23
C LEU A 27 8.47 15.28 5.51
N ARG A 28 9.75 15.66 5.51
CA ARG A 28 10.82 14.84 4.93
C ARG A 28 10.98 13.51 5.63
N ALA A 29 11.01 13.50 6.96
CA ALA A 29 11.16 12.26 7.75
C ALA A 29 9.96 11.34 7.56
N TYR A 30 8.75 11.91 7.51
CA TYR A 30 7.53 11.18 7.21
C TYR A 30 7.58 10.55 5.81
N LEU A 31 7.98 11.30 4.78
CA LEU A 31 8.09 10.78 3.42
C LEU A 31 9.18 9.71 3.27
N ALA A 32 10.31 9.84 3.97
CA ALA A 32 11.35 8.81 3.98
C ALA A 32 10.84 7.51 4.61
N ARG A 33 10.19 7.61 5.79
CA ARG A 33 9.55 6.46 6.43
C ARG A 33 8.47 5.84 5.55
N LEU A 34 7.67 6.67 4.90
CA LEU A 34 6.62 6.19 4.00
C LEU A 34 7.24 5.41 2.84
N ALA A 35 8.29 5.93 2.21
CA ALA A 35 9.01 5.25 1.14
C ALA A 35 9.60 3.90 1.61
N ASP A 36 10.12 3.82 2.84
CA ASP A 36 10.64 2.56 3.40
C ASP A 36 9.53 1.52 3.66
N THR A 37 8.29 1.97 3.89
CA THR A 37 7.16 1.07 4.15
C THR A 37 6.37 0.67 2.90
N LEU A 38 6.41 1.49 1.85
CA LEU A 38 5.65 1.26 0.63
C LEU A 38 6.44 0.34 -0.31
N LEU A 39 5.92 -0.87 -0.48
CA LEU A 39 6.41 -1.79 -1.50
C LEU A 39 6.04 -1.29 -2.90
N THR A 40 6.98 -1.39 -3.83
CA THR A 40 6.71 -1.22 -5.26
C THR A 40 5.69 -2.27 -5.75
N PRO A 41 5.01 -2.05 -6.90
CA PRO A 41 4.10 -3.05 -7.47
C PRO A 41 4.76 -4.42 -7.65
N LYS A 42 6.03 -4.45 -8.04
CA LYS A 42 6.80 -5.69 -8.19
C LYS A 42 7.04 -6.37 -6.84
N GLU A 43 7.51 -5.63 -5.84
CA GLU A 43 7.76 -6.21 -4.51
C GLU A 43 6.47 -6.69 -3.84
N ARG A 44 5.34 -6.02 -4.09
CA ARG A 44 4.02 -6.51 -3.65
C ARG A 44 3.67 -7.84 -4.29
N ALA A 45 3.86 -7.98 -5.61
CA ALA A 45 3.63 -9.24 -6.30
C ALA A 45 4.56 -10.36 -5.79
N ASP A 46 5.85 -10.06 -5.60
CA ASP A 46 6.83 -11.01 -5.08
C ASP A 46 6.46 -11.46 -3.65
N ARG A 47 6.04 -10.53 -2.78
CA ARG A 47 5.56 -10.85 -1.42
C ARG A 47 4.27 -11.66 -1.45
N ALA A 48 3.33 -11.36 -2.35
CA ALA A 48 2.08 -12.11 -2.50
C ALA A 48 2.36 -13.55 -2.93
N ALA A 49 3.24 -13.77 -3.89
CA ALA A 49 3.65 -15.11 -4.32
C ALA A 49 4.32 -15.90 -3.18
N ALA A 50 5.23 -15.27 -2.43
CA ALA A 50 5.85 -15.90 -1.27
C ALA A 50 4.84 -16.29 -0.18
N ALA A 51 3.86 -15.41 0.09
CA ALA A 51 2.78 -15.69 1.04
C ALA A 51 1.89 -16.84 0.56
N GLN A 52 1.56 -16.89 -0.74
CA GLN A 52 0.79 -17.98 -1.33
C GLN A 52 1.50 -19.32 -1.17
N ILE A 53 2.81 -19.40 -1.43
CA ILE A 53 3.61 -20.62 -1.20
C ILE A 53 3.56 -21.03 0.27
N ALA A 54 3.81 -20.10 1.19
CA ALA A 54 3.81 -20.38 2.62
C ALA A 54 2.43 -20.86 3.13
N LEU A 55 1.35 -20.27 2.61
CA LEU A 55 -0.02 -20.69 2.93
C LEU A 55 -0.31 -22.07 2.35
N GLN A 56 0.07 -22.34 1.10
CA GLN A 56 -0.08 -23.66 0.49
C GLN A 56 0.65 -24.75 1.29
N GLU A 57 1.88 -24.48 1.72
CA GLU A 57 2.66 -25.39 2.57
C GLU A 57 2.02 -25.58 3.95
N TRP A 58 1.43 -24.52 4.52
CA TRP A 58 0.90 -24.54 5.88
C TRP A 58 -0.50 -25.18 5.99
N ASN A 59 -1.40 -24.88 5.06
CA ASN A 59 -2.80 -25.28 5.16
C ASN A 59 -3.41 -25.76 3.82
N GLY A 60 -2.61 -25.88 2.76
CA GLY A 60 -3.06 -26.29 1.43
C GLY A 60 -3.79 -25.20 0.65
N TYR A 61 -3.80 -23.95 1.12
CA TYR A 61 -4.46 -22.84 0.44
C TYR A 61 -3.83 -22.55 -0.92
N ALA A 62 -4.55 -22.91 -1.97
CA ALA A 62 -4.18 -22.69 -3.37
C ALA A 62 -5.44 -22.27 -4.15
N PRO A 63 -5.91 -21.03 -3.98
CA PRO A 63 -7.10 -20.55 -4.68
C PRO A 63 -6.88 -20.59 -6.19
N THR A 64 -7.94 -20.94 -6.91
CA THR A 64 -7.97 -20.87 -8.36
C THR A 64 -8.02 -19.40 -8.82
N LYS A 65 -7.66 -19.16 -10.08
CA LYS A 65 -7.76 -17.80 -10.67
C LYS A 65 -9.17 -17.21 -10.62
N GLY A 66 -10.21 -18.06 -10.66
CA GLY A 66 -11.59 -17.61 -10.49
C GLY A 66 -11.88 -17.13 -9.08
N GLU A 67 -11.44 -17.87 -8.06
CA GLU A 67 -11.64 -17.50 -6.65
C GLU A 67 -10.84 -16.25 -6.27
N GLU A 68 -9.63 -16.07 -6.81
CA GLU A 68 -8.85 -14.83 -6.66
C GLU A 68 -9.62 -13.64 -7.23
N GLN A 69 -10.16 -13.77 -8.45
CA GLN A 69 -10.92 -12.71 -9.12
C GLN A 69 -12.20 -12.34 -8.34
N ASP A 70 -12.90 -13.33 -7.78
CA ASP A 70 -14.10 -13.09 -6.98
C ASP A 70 -13.77 -12.35 -5.68
N LEU A 71 -12.65 -12.67 -5.03
CA LEU A 71 -12.17 -11.96 -3.84
C LEU A 71 -11.77 -10.52 -4.16
N ASP A 72 -11.09 -10.29 -5.28
CA ASP A 72 -10.71 -8.95 -5.73
C ASP A 72 -11.95 -8.09 -6.03
N ASN A 73 -12.93 -8.64 -6.75
CA ASN A 73 -14.19 -7.97 -7.02
C ASN A 73 -14.95 -7.60 -5.73
N GLU A 74 -14.92 -8.50 -4.73
CA GLU A 74 -15.52 -8.25 -3.43
C GLU A 74 -14.78 -7.16 -2.65
N LEU A 75 -13.46 -7.14 -2.71
CA LEU A 75 -12.64 -6.11 -2.08
C LEU A 75 -12.92 -4.74 -2.71
N ASP A 76 -12.95 -4.64 -4.03
CA ASP A 76 -13.27 -3.41 -4.76
C ASP A 76 -14.67 -2.90 -4.42
N ARG A 77 -15.66 -3.80 -4.34
CA ARG A 77 -17.02 -3.46 -3.91
C ARG A 77 -17.02 -2.85 -2.50
N ARG A 78 -16.28 -3.43 -1.56
CA ARG A 78 -16.19 -2.90 -0.19
C ARG A 78 -15.47 -1.56 -0.16
N LEU A 79 -14.35 -1.42 -0.87
CA LEU A 79 -13.60 -0.17 -0.95
C LEU A 79 -14.45 0.97 -1.52
N ALA A 80 -15.26 0.69 -2.55
CA ALA A 80 -16.20 1.67 -3.11
C ALA A 80 -17.28 2.11 -2.10
N GLN A 81 -17.68 1.24 -1.16
CA GLN A 81 -18.65 1.60 -0.12
C GLN A 81 -18.04 2.48 0.99
N VAL A 82 -16.71 2.44 1.19
CA VAL A 82 -16.03 3.24 2.22
C VAL A 82 -15.53 4.59 1.69
N GLN A 83 -15.56 4.83 0.37
CA GLN A 83 -15.28 6.16 -0.19
C GLN A 83 -16.53 7.04 -0.04
N PRO A 84 -16.52 8.08 0.82
CA PRO A 84 -17.59 9.08 0.81
C PRO A 84 -17.56 9.84 -0.53
N GLN A 85 -18.74 10.13 -1.07
CA GLN A 85 -18.91 11.02 -2.23
C GLN A 85 -18.42 12.45 -1.92
#